data_AF-A0A377NFG0-F1
#
_entry.id   AF-A0A377NFG0-F1
#
_cell.length_a   1.000
_cell.length_b   1.000
_cell.length_c   1.000
_cell.angle_alpha   90.00
_cell.angle_beta   90.00
_cell.angle_gamma   90.00
#
_symmetry.space_group_name_H-M   'P 1'
#
loop_
_entity.id
_entity.type
_entity.pdbx_description
1 polymer ?
#
loop_
_entity_poly.entity_id
_entity_poly.type
_entity_poly.pdbx_seq_one_letter_code
_entity_poly.pdbx_strand_id
1 'polypeptide(L)'
;MEDEKLGAKEQIMAKKLPKTDVVVIGLGWAGSIIASELTDEGLNVVAIERGPWRDTARDFNVATVTDELRYNSRQELMVQTAQNAITIRNNPSQTALPMREWGFVPPG
;
A
#
# COMPACT_ATOMS: atom_id res chain seq x y z
N MET A 1 -4.06 41.78 13.11
CA MET A 1 -3.55 41.20 14.36
C MET A 1 -3.98 39.74 14.36
N GLU A 2 -3.53 39.03 13.30
CA GLU A 2 -2.40 38.07 13.34
C GLU A 2 -2.95 36.73 13.84
N ASP A 3 -3.42 35.82 12.99
CA ASP A 3 -2.72 35.15 11.88
C ASP A 3 -1.29 34.73 12.25
N GLU A 4 -1.12 34.08 13.40
CA GLU A 4 0.09 33.32 13.71
C GLU A 4 -0.16 32.25 14.77
N LYS A 5 -0.76 31.10 14.40
CA LYS A 5 -0.56 29.79 15.05
C LYS A 5 -0.71 28.65 14.05
N LEU A 6 0.09 28.67 13.00
CA LEU A 6 0.42 27.46 12.25
C LEU A 6 1.53 26.74 13.04
N GLY A 7 1.22 25.61 13.67
CA GLY A 7 2.25 24.74 14.27
C GLY A 7 1.94 24.22 15.67
N ALA A 8 1.06 23.23 15.76
CA ALA A 8 1.18 22.08 16.67
C ALA A 8 -0.07 21.18 16.52
N LYS A 9 0.15 19.98 15.96
CA LYS A 9 -0.78 18.83 15.96
C LYS A 9 -2.03 19.00 15.11
N GLU A 10 -1.89 18.83 13.80
CA GLU A 10 -2.91 18.09 13.07
C GLU A 10 -2.86 16.64 13.61
N GLN A 11 -3.66 16.35 14.63
CA GLN A 11 -3.96 14.96 14.97
C GLN A 11 -4.59 14.37 13.71
N ILE A 12 -3.99 13.33 13.15
CA ILE A 12 -4.58 12.57 12.06
C ILE A 12 -5.82 11.87 12.65
N MET A 13 -6.96 12.57 12.61
CA MET A 13 -8.24 12.01 12.99
C MET A 13 -8.57 10.92 11.97
N ALA A 14 -8.85 9.71 12.46
CA ALA A 14 -9.26 8.61 11.58
C ALA A 14 -10.48 9.04 10.77
N LYS A 15 -10.38 8.99 9.44
CA LYS A 15 -11.49 9.30 8.56
C LYS A 15 -12.59 8.25 8.75
N LYS A 16 -13.78 8.68 9.20
CA LYS A 16 -14.95 7.81 9.24
C LYS A 16 -15.49 7.64 7.83
N LEU A 17 -15.41 6.42 7.30
CA LEU A 17 -16.03 6.06 6.03
C LEU A 17 -17.53 5.78 6.21
N PRO A 18 -18.33 5.85 5.13
CA PRO A 18 -19.72 5.41 5.15
C PRO A 18 -19.85 3.97 5.67
N LYS A 19 -21.01 3.64 6.25
CA LYS A 19 -21.32 2.25 6.63
C LYS A 19 -21.28 1.38 5.37
N THR A 20 -20.66 0.20 5.48
CA THR A 20 -20.51 -0.78 4.40
C THR A 20 -20.82 -2.17 4.97
N ASP A 21 -21.16 -3.13 4.12
CA ASP A 21 -21.55 -4.47 4.55
C ASP A 21 -20.30 -5.35 4.77
N VAL A 22 -19.28 -5.20 3.92
CA VAL A 22 -18.03 -5.95 4.01
C VAL A 22 -16.82 -5.05 3.79
N VAL A 23 -15.75 -5.30 4.57
CA VAL A 23 -14.43 -4.70 4.34
C VAL A 23 -13.42 -5.78 3.98
N VAL A 24 -12.76 -5.64 2.83
CA VAL A 24 -11.67 -6.51 2.39
C VAL A 24 -10.33 -5.81 2.68
N ILE A 25 -9.47 -6.44 3.47
CA ILE A 25 -8.11 -5.93 3.75
C ILE A 25 -7.13 -6.65 2.82
N GLY A 26 -6.57 -5.91 1.88
CA GLY A 26 -5.78 -6.42 0.77
C GLY A 26 -6.64 -6.68 -0.47
N LEU A 27 -6.53 -5.82 -1.49
CA LEU A 27 -7.11 -5.96 -2.83
C LEU A 27 -6.08 -6.54 -3.83
N GLY A 28 -5.35 -7.57 -3.40
CA GLY A 28 -4.57 -8.42 -4.30
C GLY A 28 -5.46 -9.41 -5.06
N TRP A 29 -4.86 -10.48 -5.61
CA TRP A 29 -5.60 -11.52 -6.33
C TRP A 29 -6.74 -12.14 -5.51
N ALA A 30 -6.44 -12.68 -4.33
CA ALA A 30 -7.45 -13.34 -3.51
C ALA A 30 -8.54 -12.36 -3.04
N GLY A 31 -8.14 -11.16 -2.59
CA GLY A 31 -9.06 -10.13 -2.15
C GLY A 31 -9.97 -9.62 -3.25
N SER A 32 -9.47 -9.49 -4.48
CA SER A 32 -10.26 -9.04 -5.63
C SER A 32 -11.28 -10.08 -6.05
N ILE A 33 -10.93 -11.38 -6.03
CA ILE A 33 -11.87 -12.45 -6.35
C ILE A 33 -13.06 -12.41 -5.38
N ILE A 34 -12.80 -12.43 -4.07
CA ILE A 34 -13.90 -12.43 -3.09
C ILE A 34 -14.69 -11.11 -3.11
N ALA A 35 -14.03 -9.98 -3.35
CA ALA A 35 -14.73 -8.70 -3.49
C ALA A 35 -15.71 -8.74 -4.66
N SER A 36 -15.31 -9.31 -5.81
CA SER A 36 -16.16 -9.46 -6.99
C SER A 36 -17.42 -10.27 -6.68
N GLU A 37 -17.25 -11.47 -6.10
CA GLU A 37 -18.39 -12.35 -5.77
C GLU A 37 -19.36 -11.68 -4.79
N LEU A 38 -18.85 -10.99 -3.77
CA LEU A 38 -19.69 -10.31 -2.78
C LEU A 38 -20.43 -9.11 -3.37
N THR A 39 -19.79 -8.38 -4.31
CA THR A 39 -20.48 -7.29 -5.02
C THR A 39 -21.54 -7.81 -5.98
N ASP A 40 -21.33 -8.96 -6.61
CA ASP A 40 -22.32 -9.60 -7.49
C ASP A 40 -23.56 -10.08 -6.72
N GLU A 41 -23.38 -10.49 -5.46
CA GLU A 41 -24.47 -10.77 -4.50
C GLU A 41 -25.18 -9.49 -3.97
N GLY A 42 -24.75 -8.31 -4.43
CA GLY A 42 -25.40 -7.02 -4.12
C GLY A 42 -24.98 -6.38 -2.79
N LEU A 43 -23.88 -6.83 -2.18
CA LEU A 43 -23.33 -6.23 -0.96
C LEU A 43 -22.52 -4.97 -1.27
N ASN A 44 -22.56 -3.98 -0.36
CA ASN A 44 -21.65 -2.85 -0.41
C ASN A 44 -20.30 -3.29 0.15
N VAL A 45 -19.27 -3.32 -0.68
CA VAL A 45 -17.91 -3.76 -0.31
C VAL A 45 -16.93 -2.59 -0.38
N VAL A 46 -16.11 -2.43 0.66
CA VAL A 46 -14.96 -1.51 0.66
C VAL A 46 -13.68 -2.32 0.76
N ALA A 47 -12.74 -2.09 -0.15
CA ALA A 47 -11.41 -2.67 -0.07
C ALA A 47 -10.38 -1.65 0.43
N ILE A 48 -9.49 -2.09 1.32
CA ILE A 48 -8.35 -1.31 1.82
C ILE A 48 -7.09 -2.06 1.40
N GLU A 49 -6.34 -1.46 0.47
CA GLU A 49 -5.07 -1.98 -0.04
C GLU A 49 -3.92 -1.05 0.33
N ARG A 50 -2.75 -1.63 0.60
CA ARG A 50 -1.51 -0.90 0.82
C ARG A 50 -0.84 -0.65 -0.54
N GLY A 51 -1.02 0.54 -1.06
CA GLY A 51 -0.30 0.97 -2.25
C GLY A 51 -1.09 2.00 -3.06
N PRO A 52 -0.51 2.52 -4.15
CA PRO A 52 -1.24 3.38 -5.05
C PRO A 52 -2.31 2.57 -5.81
N TRP A 53 -3.42 3.23 -6.13
CA TRP A 53 -4.39 2.70 -7.09
C TRP A 53 -3.71 2.57 -8.47
N ARG A 54 -3.76 1.36 -9.02
CA ARG A 54 -3.17 1.05 -10.33
C ARG A 54 -4.26 0.63 -11.32
N ASP A 55 -4.10 1.13 -12.55
CA ASP A 55 -4.95 0.81 -13.69
C ASP A 55 -4.12 0.06 -14.73
N THR A 56 -4.61 -1.09 -15.20
CA THR A 56 -3.88 -1.96 -16.12
C THR A 56 -3.52 -1.24 -17.43
N ALA A 57 -4.47 -0.49 -18.01
CA ALA A 57 -4.26 0.15 -19.30
C ALA A 57 -3.25 1.31 -19.21
N ARG A 58 -3.26 2.06 -18.11
CA ARG A 58 -2.34 3.18 -17.87
C ARG A 58 -0.97 2.70 -17.39
N ASP A 59 -0.94 1.93 -16.31
CA ASP A 59 0.28 1.67 -15.53
C ASP A 59 1.07 0.45 -16.05
N PHE A 60 0.43 -0.45 -16.80
CA PHE A 60 1.03 -1.68 -17.34
C PHE A 60 0.90 -1.80 -18.87
N ASN A 61 0.89 -0.67 -19.58
CA ASN A 61 0.86 -0.69 -21.05
C ASN A 61 2.12 -1.33 -21.64
N VAL A 62 1.97 -1.94 -22.83
CA VAL A 62 3.03 -2.68 -23.51
C VAL A 62 4.29 -1.88 -23.84
N ALA A 63 4.18 -0.54 -23.92
CA ALA A 63 5.32 0.32 -24.24
C ALA A 63 6.24 0.57 -23.03
N THR A 64 5.74 0.37 -21.81
CA THR A 64 6.49 0.71 -20.58
C THR A 64 6.61 -0.45 -19.60
N VAL A 65 5.77 -1.48 -19.71
CA VAL A 65 5.73 -2.62 -18.77
C VAL A 65 7.03 -3.43 -18.72
N THR A 66 7.83 -3.37 -19.79
CA THR A 66 9.12 -4.08 -19.90
C THR A 66 10.32 -3.26 -19.42
N ASP A 67 10.12 -2.09 -18.80
CA ASP A 67 11.21 -1.26 -18.28
C ASP A 67 11.85 -1.90 -17.04
N GLU A 68 12.92 -2.66 -17.26
CA GLU A 68 13.66 -3.35 -16.20
C GLU A 68 14.36 -2.38 -15.24
N LEU A 69 14.83 -1.22 -15.71
CA LEU A 69 15.45 -0.25 -14.82
C LEU A 69 14.42 0.29 -13.82
N ARG A 70 13.21 0.58 -14.31
CA ARG A 70 12.11 1.08 -13.50
C ARG A 70 11.56 0.05 -12.52
N TYR A 71 11.27 -1.16 -13.00
CA TYR A 71 10.54 -2.14 -12.19
C TYR A 71 11.43 -3.13 -11.46
N ASN A 72 12.53 -3.59 -12.06
CA ASN A 72 13.43 -4.55 -11.43
C ASN A 72 14.45 -3.82 -10.53
N SER A 73 15.16 -2.84 -11.08
CA SER A 73 16.23 -2.15 -10.33
C SER A 73 15.69 -1.11 -9.33
N ARG A 74 14.74 -0.27 -9.76
CA ARG A 74 14.13 0.77 -8.90
C ARG A 74 12.90 0.32 -8.13
N GLN A 75 12.44 -0.91 -8.38
CA GLN A 75 11.39 -1.57 -7.59
C GLN A 75 10.09 -0.76 -7.50
N GLU A 76 9.70 -0.05 -8.56
CA GLU A 76 8.54 0.86 -8.52
C GLU A 76 7.18 0.14 -8.34
N LEU A 77 7.13 -1.18 -8.54
CA LEU A 77 5.95 -1.98 -8.20
C LEU A 77 5.85 -2.29 -6.70
N MET A 78 6.96 -2.22 -5.97
CA MET A 78 7.02 -2.55 -4.54
C MET A 78 6.61 -1.35 -3.70
N VAL A 79 5.99 -1.62 -2.53
CA VAL A 79 5.73 -0.58 -1.54
C VAL A 79 7.05 -0.02 -1.03
N GLN A 80 7.16 1.30 -0.87
CA GLN A 80 8.41 1.91 -0.37
C GLN A 80 8.73 1.41 1.04
N THR A 81 10.01 1.13 1.32
CA THR A 81 10.50 0.66 2.64
C THR A 81 10.09 1.59 3.78
N ALA A 82 10.11 2.90 3.52
CA ALA A 82 9.66 3.93 4.45
C ALA A 82 8.18 3.80 4.88
N GLN A 83 7.32 3.22 4.03
CA GLN A 83 5.90 3.01 4.32
C GLN A 83 5.63 1.65 4.99
N ASN A 84 6.42 0.63 4.67
CA ASN A 84 6.19 -0.72 5.17
C ASN A 84 6.85 -0.98 6.55
N ALA A 85 7.83 -0.16 6.94
CA ALA A 85 8.48 -0.15 8.26
C ALA A 85 9.05 -1.52 8.70
N ILE A 86 9.57 -2.32 7.76
CA ILE A 86 10.20 -3.61 8.08
C ILE A 86 11.55 -3.37 8.75
N THR A 87 11.78 -4.08 9.86
CA THR A 87 13.06 -4.10 10.58
C THR A 87 13.73 -5.46 10.49
N ILE A 88 15.06 -5.48 10.34
CA ILE A 88 15.84 -6.72 10.22
C ILE A 88 16.87 -6.81 11.36
N ARG A 89 17.11 -8.05 11.80
CA ARG A 89 18.22 -8.45 12.68
C ARG A 89 18.69 -9.85 12.29
N ASN A 90 19.98 -10.15 12.46
CA ASN A 90 20.52 -11.46 12.09
C ASN A 90 20.29 -12.51 13.19
N ASN A 91 20.18 -12.05 14.45
CA ASN A 91 19.87 -12.91 15.58
C ASN A 91 19.01 -12.16 16.61
N PRO A 92 18.34 -12.88 17.54
CA PRO A 92 17.41 -12.26 18.48
C PRO A 92 18.04 -11.29 19.49
N SER A 93 19.35 -11.38 19.76
CA SER A 93 20.03 -10.50 20.71
C SER A 93 20.41 -9.15 20.11
N GLN A 94 20.34 -9.00 18.78
CA GLN A 94 20.55 -7.74 18.09
C GLN A 94 19.29 -6.85 18.11
N THR A 95 19.53 -5.54 18.15
CA THR A 95 18.47 -4.54 17.89
C THR A 95 18.07 -4.62 16.42
N ALA A 96 16.78 -4.75 16.13
CA ALA A 96 16.27 -4.73 14.77
C ALA A 96 16.32 -3.31 14.21
N LEU A 97 16.94 -3.13 13.06
CA LEU A 97 17.09 -1.82 12.41
C LEU A 97 16.18 -1.72 11.18
N PRO A 98 15.64 -0.53 10.86
CA PRO A 98 14.80 -0.35 9.68
C PRO A 98 15.56 -0.68 8.39
N MET A 99 14.91 -1.43 7.50
CA MET A 99 15.43 -1.65 6.17
C MET A 99 15.18 -0.42 5.30
N ARG A 100 16.22 0.04 4.57
CA ARG A 100 16.15 1.25 3.74
C ARG A 100 15.92 0.96 2.26
N GLU A 101 16.42 -0.17 1.77
CA GLU A 101 16.28 -0.62 0.38
C GLU A 101 15.86 -2.08 0.39
N TRP A 102 15.02 -2.50 -0.56
CA TRP A 102 14.62 -3.90 -0.62
C TRP A 102 15.78 -4.76 -1.13
N GLY A 103 16.12 -5.80 -0.35
CA GLY A 103 17.01 -6.87 -0.76
C GLY A 103 16.27 -8.00 -1.46
N PHE A 104 16.65 -9.24 -1.13
CA PHE A 104 16.19 -10.47 -1.81
C PHE A 104 14.67 -10.74 -1.71
N VAL A 105 13.97 -10.19 -0.72
CA VAL A 105 12.51 -10.37 -0.58
C VAL A 105 11.84 -9.03 -0.30
N PRO A 106 11.45 -8.27 -1.34
CA PRO A 106 10.44 -7.25 -1.16
C PRO A 106 9.11 -7.96 -0.83
N PRO A 107 8.44 -7.62 0.27
CA PRO A 107 7.08 -8.07 0.51
C PRO A 107 6.18 -7.48 -0.58
N GLY A 108 5.45 -8.37 -1.23
CA GLY A 108 4.35 -8.02 -2.13
C GLY A 108 3.20 -7.37 -1.39
#